data_AF-T0C9A8-F1
#
_entry.id   AF-T0C9A8-F1
#
_cell.length_a   1.000
_cell.length_b   1.000
_cell.length_c   1.000
_cell.angle_alpha   90.00
_cell.angle_beta   90.00
_cell.angle_gamma   90.00
#
_symmetry.space_group_name_H-M   'P 1'
#
loop_
_entity.id
_entity.type
_entity.pdbx_description
1 polymer ?
#
loop_
_entity_poly.entity_id
_entity_poly.type
_entity_poly.pdbx_seq_one_letter_code
_entity_poly.pdbx_strand_id
1 'polypeptide(L)'
;MNTETMQIRRRKRQTSSFITLVVVLIVLIVGSFFLLRPVMKNQNSPIAVTQRFIGYVELKQFDDARELMTPSFQDVNGWHGILFSLYSSIDPAEAGYQVIKEQNGIAQVQFSNESGGYLFLKQVNGQWRVASPSEVPASMSGQTTTSTDGTIASGQ
;
A
#
# COMPACT_ATOMS: atom_id res chain seq x y z
N MET A 1 -55.16 -47.17 17.64
CA MET A 1 -55.51 -46.23 16.55
C MET A 1 -54.71 -44.94 16.75
N ASN A 2 -53.53 -44.91 16.10
CA ASN A 2 -52.69 -43.79 15.65
C ASN A 2 -52.61 -42.47 16.43
N THR A 3 -51.84 -42.42 17.53
CA THR A 3 -51.31 -41.16 18.10
C THR A 3 -49.78 -41.04 18.03
N GLU A 4 -49.05 -42.13 17.76
CA GLU A 4 -47.58 -42.13 17.80
C GLU A 4 -46.93 -41.64 16.48
N THR A 5 -47.65 -41.69 15.35
CA THR A 5 -47.10 -41.31 14.04
C THR A 5 -47.07 -39.81 13.77
N MET A 6 -47.76 -38.98 14.56
CA MET A 6 -47.77 -37.52 14.37
C MET A 6 -46.60 -36.79 15.05
N GLN A 7 -46.03 -37.31 16.13
CA GLN A 7 -44.97 -36.60 16.86
C GLN A 7 -43.59 -36.68 16.21
N ILE A 8 -43.31 -37.74 15.45
CA ILE A 8 -41.99 -37.94 14.80
C ILE A 8 -41.76 -36.95 13.66
N ARG A 9 -42.82 -36.53 12.94
CA ARG A 9 -42.71 -35.57 11.83
C ARG A 9 -42.39 -34.14 12.26
N ARG A 10 -42.79 -33.72 13.48
CA ARG A 10 -42.50 -32.36 13.98
C ARG A 10 -41.07 -32.20 14.47
N ARG A 11 -40.47 -33.22 15.11
CA ARG A 11 -39.07 -33.17 15.59
C ARG A 11 -38.05 -33.10 14.44
N LYS A 12 -38.29 -33.79 13.32
CA LYS A 12 -37.40 -33.74 12.14
C LYS A 12 -37.35 -32.37 11.44
N ARG A 13 -38.43 -31.58 11.48
CA ARG A 13 -38.47 -30.23 10.87
C ARG A 13 -37.72 -29.18 11.68
N GLN A 14 -37.66 -29.34 13.01
CA GLN A 14 -37.03 -28.37 13.88
C GLN A 14 -35.49 -28.49 13.85
N THR A 15 -34.97 -29.72 13.75
CA THR A 15 -33.52 -29.97 13.60
C THR A 15 -33.01 -29.55 12.22
N SER A 16 -33.79 -29.75 11.15
CA SER A 16 -33.37 -29.31 9.81
C SER A 16 -33.28 -27.79 9.73
N SER A 17 -34.23 -27.06 10.32
CA SER A 17 -34.21 -25.59 10.34
C SER A 17 -33.01 -25.03 11.13
N PHE A 18 -32.62 -25.66 12.24
CA PHE A 18 -31.46 -25.25 13.02
C PHE A 18 -30.14 -25.53 12.27
N ILE A 19 -30.02 -26.72 11.66
CA ILE A 19 -28.84 -27.10 10.87
C ILE A 19 -28.68 -26.19 9.66
N THR A 20 -29.75 -25.87 8.93
CA THR A 20 -29.70 -24.93 7.80
C THR A 20 -29.23 -23.54 8.25
N LEU A 21 -29.69 -23.06 9.41
CA LEU A 21 -29.29 -21.75 9.93
C LEU A 21 -27.80 -21.73 10.30
N VAL A 22 -27.28 -22.78 10.94
CA VAL A 22 -25.85 -22.92 11.26
C VAL A 22 -25.01 -23.02 9.99
N VAL A 23 -25.45 -23.79 8.98
CA VAL A 23 -24.73 -23.93 7.71
C VAL A 23 -24.70 -22.61 6.94
N VAL A 24 -25.83 -21.88 6.88
CA VAL A 24 -25.88 -20.54 6.26
C VAL A 24 -24.98 -19.56 7.00
N LEU A 25 -24.95 -19.58 8.33
CA LEU A 25 -24.06 -18.74 9.12
C LEU A 25 -22.58 -19.05 8.87
N ILE A 26 -22.20 -20.33 8.79
CA ILE A 26 -20.83 -20.74 8.45
C ILE A 26 -20.47 -20.31 7.03
N VAL A 27 -21.37 -20.48 6.06
CA VAL A 27 -21.15 -20.02 4.68
C VAL A 27 -21.03 -18.49 4.61
N LEU A 28 -21.79 -17.74 5.41
CA LEU A 28 -21.66 -16.29 5.50
C LEU A 28 -20.34 -15.87 6.15
N ILE A 29 -19.89 -16.55 7.20
CA ILE A 29 -18.60 -16.25 7.86
C ILE A 29 -17.44 -16.60 6.93
N VAL A 30 -17.43 -17.80 6.34
CA VAL A 30 -16.37 -18.26 5.44
C VAL A 30 -16.39 -17.50 4.11
N GLY A 31 -17.58 -17.24 3.57
CA GLY A 31 -17.79 -16.46 2.35
C GLY A 31 -17.38 -15.00 2.53
N SER A 32 -17.70 -14.38 3.68
CA SER A 32 -17.19 -13.06 4.05
C SER A 32 -15.67 -13.08 4.18
N PHE A 33 -15.09 -14.11 4.82
CA PHE A 33 -13.64 -14.27 4.93
C PHE A 33 -12.96 -14.41 3.55
N PHE A 34 -13.62 -15.01 2.57
CA PHE A 34 -13.08 -15.19 1.22
C PHE A 34 -13.27 -13.94 0.33
N LEU A 35 -14.37 -13.19 0.50
CA LEU A 35 -14.61 -11.92 -0.20
C LEU A 35 -13.71 -10.78 0.31
N LEU A 36 -13.28 -10.81 1.57
CA LEU A 36 -12.34 -9.84 2.15
C LEU A 36 -10.86 -10.15 1.83
N ARG A 37 -10.55 -11.30 1.22
CA ARG A 37 -9.17 -11.75 0.98
C ARG A 37 -8.41 -11.14 -0.21
N PRO A 38 -8.98 -10.42 -1.21
CA PRO A 38 -8.15 -9.92 -2.30
C PRO A 38 -7.50 -8.55 -2.04
N VAL A 39 -7.80 -7.83 -0.95
CA VAL A 39 -7.31 -6.44 -0.78
C VAL A 39 -6.10 -6.32 0.15
N MET A 40 -5.84 -7.29 1.03
CA MET A 40 -4.73 -7.19 2.00
C MET A 40 -3.34 -7.51 1.43
N LYS A 41 -3.24 -7.95 0.16
CA LYS A 41 -1.96 -8.39 -0.43
C LYS A 41 -1.00 -7.24 -0.78
N ASN A 42 -1.44 -5.98 -0.69
CA ASN A 42 -0.68 -4.82 -1.16
C ASN A 42 -0.27 -3.82 -0.07
N GLN A 43 -0.40 -4.18 1.21
CA GLN A 43 -0.06 -3.28 2.32
C GLN A 43 1.43 -3.01 2.50
N ASN A 44 2.29 -3.81 1.87
CA ASN A 44 3.74 -3.66 1.89
C ASN A 44 4.25 -3.56 0.44
N SER A 45 3.59 -2.75 -0.38
CA SER A 45 4.08 -2.36 -1.72
C SER A 45 4.77 -1.00 -1.63
N PRO A 46 5.70 -0.69 -2.55
CA PRO A 46 6.35 0.62 -2.57
C PRO A 46 5.34 1.77 -2.57
N ILE A 47 4.30 1.68 -3.40
CA ILE A 47 3.24 2.68 -3.50
C ILE A 47 2.51 2.86 -2.16
N ALA A 48 2.10 1.76 -1.52
CA ALA A 48 1.34 1.83 -0.27
C ALA A 48 2.18 2.44 0.87
N VAL A 49 3.48 2.16 0.91
CA VAL A 49 4.38 2.76 1.91
C VAL A 49 4.57 4.26 1.63
N THR A 50 4.76 4.65 0.36
CA THR A 50 4.82 6.07 -0.03
C THR A 50 3.56 6.82 0.36
N GLN A 51 2.37 6.27 0.06
CA GLN A 51 1.09 6.88 0.41
C GLN A 51 0.94 7.12 1.91
N ARG A 52 1.27 6.13 2.73
CA ARG A 52 1.22 6.28 4.20
C ARG A 52 2.23 7.31 4.69
N PHE A 53 3.44 7.26 4.17
CA PHE A 53 4.50 8.19 4.55
C PHE A 53 4.12 9.64 4.24
N ILE A 54 3.67 9.91 3.02
CA ILE A 54 3.19 11.25 2.63
C ILE A 54 1.99 11.65 3.48
N GLY A 55 1.02 10.76 3.71
CA GLY A 55 -0.12 11.03 4.58
C GLY A 55 0.29 11.40 6.03
N TYR A 56 1.27 10.72 6.62
CA TYR A 56 1.80 11.08 7.93
C TYR A 56 2.49 12.45 7.92
N VAL A 57 3.25 12.76 6.85
CA VAL A 57 3.91 14.06 6.71
C VAL A 57 2.90 15.19 6.54
N GLU A 58 1.84 15.00 5.74
CA GLU A 58 0.72 15.95 5.57
C GLU A 58 0.02 16.24 6.91
N LEU A 59 -0.20 15.20 7.72
CA LEU A 59 -0.80 15.30 9.04
C LEU A 59 0.17 15.79 10.13
N LYS A 60 1.43 16.12 9.77
CA LYS A 60 2.51 16.50 10.70
C LYS A 60 2.81 15.43 11.77
N GLN A 61 2.47 14.18 11.48
CA GLN A 61 2.77 13.01 12.28
C GLN A 61 4.19 12.51 11.97
N PHE A 62 5.20 13.31 12.33
CA PHE A 62 6.58 13.05 11.93
C PHE A 62 7.20 11.81 12.59
N ASP A 63 6.76 11.46 13.80
CA ASP A 63 7.21 10.23 14.47
C ASP A 63 6.70 8.98 13.74
N ASP A 64 5.43 8.96 13.32
CA ASP A 64 4.87 7.87 12.52
C ASP A 64 5.53 7.78 11.13
N ALA A 65 5.80 8.94 10.51
CA ALA A 65 6.55 8.99 9.25
C ALA A 65 7.98 8.43 9.40
N ARG A 66 8.64 8.72 10.53
CA ARG A 66 9.98 8.19 10.84
C ARG A 66 9.98 6.67 10.92
N GLU A 67 8.96 6.04 11.48
CA GLU A 67 8.88 4.57 11.58
C GLU A 67 8.88 3.87 10.22
N LEU A 68 8.42 4.55 9.17
CA LEU A 68 8.43 4.05 7.79
C LEU A 68 9.77 4.27 7.08
N MET A 69 10.72 4.99 7.68
CA MET A 69 12.05 5.20 7.11
C MET A 69 12.99 4.01 7.39
N THR A 70 14.06 3.92 6.61
CA THR A 70 15.20 3.03 6.89
C THR A 70 15.91 3.46 8.18
N PRO A 71 16.48 2.53 8.98
CA PRO A 71 17.20 2.89 10.21
C PRO A 71 18.29 3.95 9.97
N SER A 72 19.06 3.79 8.89
CA SER A 72 20.09 4.75 8.46
C SER A 72 19.55 6.14 8.14
N PHE A 73 18.31 6.26 7.64
CA PHE A 73 17.70 7.56 7.42
C PHE A 73 17.17 8.17 8.72
N GLN A 74 16.67 7.34 9.65
CA GLN A 74 16.25 7.78 10.98
C GLN A 74 17.41 8.33 11.82
N ASP A 75 18.63 7.84 11.58
CA ASP A 75 19.85 8.27 12.26
C ASP A 75 20.44 9.57 11.70
N VAL A 76 19.87 10.12 10.62
CA VAL A 76 20.32 11.40 10.05
C VAL A 76 19.97 12.55 10.98
N ASN A 77 20.99 13.28 11.42
CA ASN A 77 20.81 14.52 12.17
C ASN A 77 19.95 15.51 11.37
N GLY A 78 18.85 15.98 11.99
CA GLY A 78 17.93 16.91 11.35
C GLY A 78 16.87 16.27 10.44
N TRP A 79 16.60 14.96 10.55
CA TRP A 79 15.52 14.29 9.80
C TRP A 79 14.16 15.00 9.91
N HIS A 80 13.84 15.59 11.06
CA HIS A 80 12.64 16.41 11.25
C HIS A 80 12.57 17.60 10.28
N GLY A 81 13.70 18.27 10.03
CA GLY A 81 13.77 19.40 9.09
C GLY A 81 13.59 18.98 7.64
N ILE A 82 14.01 17.75 7.30
CA ILE A 82 13.77 17.15 5.99
C ILE A 82 12.26 16.89 5.82
N LEU A 83 11.61 16.30 6.83
CA LEU A 83 10.16 16.08 6.79
C LEU A 83 9.35 17.36 6.76
N PHE A 84 9.78 18.39 7.49
CA PHE A 84 9.12 19.69 7.47
C PHE A 84 9.25 20.39 6.10
N SER A 85 10.42 20.27 5.47
CA SER A 85 10.63 20.75 4.10
C SER A 85 9.73 20.00 3.12
N LEU A 86 9.62 18.68 3.27
CA LEU A 86 8.73 17.86 2.46
C LEU A 86 7.26 18.27 2.64
N TYR A 87 6.79 18.43 3.88
CA TYR A 87 5.44 18.93 4.18
C TYR A 87 5.14 20.26 3.47
N SER A 88 6.10 21.18 3.49
CA SER A 88 5.94 22.51 2.87
C SER A 88 5.90 22.46 1.33
N SER A 89 6.34 21.35 0.74
CA SER A 89 6.41 21.14 -0.71
C SER A 89 5.31 20.23 -1.27
N ILE A 90 4.53 19.57 -0.41
CA ILE A 90 3.43 18.70 -0.84
C ILE A 90 2.22 19.57 -1.20
N ASP A 91 1.72 19.42 -2.42
CA ASP A 91 0.41 19.94 -2.81
C ASP A 91 -0.65 18.83 -2.68
N PRO A 92 -1.62 18.96 -1.74
CA PRO A 92 -2.69 17.97 -1.55
C PRO A 92 -3.58 17.76 -2.78
N ALA A 93 -3.65 18.75 -3.69
CA ALA A 93 -4.51 18.68 -4.86
C ALA A 93 -3.93 17.82 -6.00
N GLU A 94 -2.64 17.47 -5.95
CA GLU A 94 -1.91 16.85 -7.05
C GLU A 94 -1.32 15.46 -6.75
N ALA A 95 -1.68 14.86 -5.61
CA ALA A 95 -1.09 13.60 -5.16
C ALA A 95 -1.44 12.42 -6.09
N GLY A 96 -0.48 12.01 -6.92
CA GLY A 96 -0.57 10.86 -7.83
C GLY A 96 0.62 9.92 -7.61
N TYR A 97 0.36 8.63 -7.37
CA TYR A 97 1.39 7.67 -6.98
C TYR A 97 1.72 6.67 -8.08
N GLN A 98 2.98 6.63 -8.52
CA GLN A 98 3.45 5.71 -9.56
C GLN A 98 4.87 5.23 -9.30
N VAL A 99 5.14 3.93 -9.47
CA VAL A 99 6.51 3.40 -9.51
C VAL A 99 7.12 3.76 -10.87
N ILE A 100 8.18 4.55 -10.88
CA ILE A 100 8.91 4.93 -12.10
C ILE A 100 9.97 3.88 -12.43
N LYS A 101 10.66 3.37 -11.40
CA LYS A 101 11.79 2.45 -11.55
C LYS A 101 11.89 1.54 -10.33
N GLU A 102 12.18 0.26 -10.56
CA GLU A 102 12.44 -0.71 -9.48
C GLU A 102 13.63 -1.59 -9.86
N GLN A 103 14.66 -1.63 -9.01
CA GLN A 103 15.87 -2.40 -9.24
C GLN A 103 16.56 -2.77 -7.93
N ASN A 104 17.04 -4.02 -7.80
CA ASN A 104 17.85 -4.49 -6.66
C ASN A 104 17.21 -4.22 -5.28
N GLY A 105 15.89 -4.37 -5.16
CA GLY A 105 15.17 -4.10 -3.91
C GLY A 105 15.07 -2.61 -3.55
N ILE A 106 15.22 -1.72 -4.54
CA ILE A 106 14.99 -0.28 -4.43
C ILE A 106 13.94 0.12 -5.45
N ALA A 107 12.97 0.94 -5.05
CA ALA A 107 11.92 1.47 -5.89
C ALA A 107 11.92 3.00 -5.83
N GLN A 108 11.76 3.64 -6.98
CA GLN A 108 11.53 5.08 -7.10
C GLN A 108 10.04 5.30 -7.36
N VAL A 109 9.38 5.99 -6.44
CA VAL A 109 7.94 6.27 -6.51
C VAL A 109 7.72 7.76 -6.67
N GLN A 110 7.10 8.16 -7.77
CA GLN A 110 6.57 9.50 -7.96
C GLN A 110 5.32 9.67 -7.10
N PHE A 111 5.20 10.83 -6.44
CA PHE A 111 4.00 11.19 -5.67
C PHE A 111 3.39 12.54 -6.09
N SER A 112 4.06 13.33 -6.95
CA SER A 112 3.56 14.60 -7.50
C SER A 112 3.65 14.66 -9.03
N ASN A 113 2.62 15.24 -9.67
CA ASN A 113 2.53 15.40 -11.12
C ASN A 113 3.25 16.67 -11.62
N GLU A 114 3.23 17.77 -10.88
CA GLU A 114 4.09 18.92 -11.16
C GLU A 114 5.44 18.76 -10.45
N SER A 115 6.51 18.69 -11.25
CA SER A 115 7.91 18.87 -10.81
C SER A 115 8.42 17.95 -9.69
N GLY A 116 8.65 16.67 -10.01
CA GLY A 116 9.78 15.93 -9.42
C GLY A 116 9.68 15.50 -7.95
N GLY A 117 8.47 15.43 -7.37
CA GLY A 117 8.26 14.77 -6.09
C GLY A 117 8.40 13.25 -6.23
N TYR A 118 9.59 12.71 -5.97
CA TYR A 118 9.82 11.26 -5.88
C TYR A 118 10.42 10.87 -4.53
N LEU A 119 10.05 9.68 -4.07
CA LEU A 119 10.67 9.03 -2.91
C LEU A 119 11.34 7.74 -3.36
N PHE A 120 12.47 7.45 -2.75
CA PHE A 120 13.11 6.16 -2.88
C PHE A 120 12.69 5.27 -1.72
N LEU A 121 12.33 4.04 -2.04
CA LEU A 121 12.03 3.00 -1.09
C LEU A 121 13.03 1.88 -1.25
N LYS A 122 13.45 1.30 -0.13
CA LYS A 122 14.40 0.20 -0.09
C LYS A 122 13.81 -0.94 0.74
N GLN A 123 14.04 -2.15 0.27
CA GLN A 123 13.63 -3.34 0.99
C GLN A 123 14.64 -3.64 2.10
N VAL A 124 14.19 -3.57 3.34
CA VAL A 124 14.95 -3.87 4.55
C VAL A 124 14.21 -4.97 5.32
N ASN A 125 14.86 -6.11 5.52
CA ASN A 125 14.27 -7.28 6.21
C ASN A 125 12.90 -7.71 5.62
N GLY A 126 12.75 -7.61 4.29
CA GLY A 126 11.50 -7.95 3.61
C GLY A 126 10.40 -6.88 3.67
N GLN A 127 10.65 -5.72 4.29
CA GLN A 127 9.72 -4.59 4.35
C GLN A 127 10.22 -3.42 3.50
N TRP A 128 9.32 -2.77 2.78
CA TRP A 128 9.65 -1.53 2.08
C TRP A 128 9.70 -0.37 3.07
N ARG A 129 10.77 0.42 2.99
CA ARG A 129 11.00 1.59 3.85
C ARG A 129 11.51 2.75 3.03
N VAL A 130 11.16 3.98 3.40
CA VAL A 130 11.65 5.19 2.75
C VAL A 130 13.15 5.32 3.03
N ALA A 131 13.95 5.35 1.97
CA ALA A 131 15.40 5.40 2.04
C ALA A 131 15.89 6.85 1.94
N SER A 132 17.01 7.15 2.59
CA SER A 132 17.70 8.42 2.35
C SER A 132 18.30 8.45 0.95
N PRO A 133 18.48 9.63 0.33
CA PRO A 133 19.17 9.75 -0.95
C PRO A 133 20.58 9.14 -0.96
N SER A 134 21.28 9.13 0.18
CA SER A 134 22.62 8.56 0.32
C SER A 134 22.66 7.03 0.24
N GLU A 135 21.53 6.36 0.45
CA GLU A 135 21.42 4.90 0.34
C GLU A 135 21.09 4.42 -1.08
N VAL A 136 20.77 5.35 -1.97
CA VAL A 136 20.28 5.08 -3.31
C VAL A 136 21.48 5.06 -4.27
N PRO A 137 21.65 4.00 -5.07
CA PRO A 137 22.72 3.94 -6.06
C PRO A 137 22.61 5.11 -7.05
N ALA A 138 23.75 5.65 -7.49
CA ALA A 138 23.76 6.72 -8.49
C ALA A 138 23.06 6.35 -9.81
N SER A 139 22.98 5.06 -10.14
CA SER A 139 22.22 4.54 -11.29
C SER A 139 20.70 4.65 -11.14
N MET A 140 20.20 4.89 -9.92
CA MET A 140 18.79 5.09 -9.59
C MET A 140 18.42 6.56 -9.40
N SER A 141 19.39 7.43 -9.06
CA SER A 141 19.19 8.88 -8.88
C SER A 141 19.11 9.67 -10.20
N GLY A 142 19.10 8.99 -11.34
CA GLY A 142 18.88 9.60 -12.64
C GLY A 142 17.44 10.07 -12.76
N GLN A 143 17.25 11.39 -12.82
CA GLN A 143 16.00 12.02 -13.25
C GLN A 143 15.60 11.37 -14.57
N THR A 144 14.40 10.77 -14.65
CA THR A 144 13.80 10.45 -15.94
C THR A 144 13.51 11.79 -16.62
N THR A 145 14.47 12.32 -17.37
CA THR A 145 14.16 13.32 -18.38
C THR A 145 13.18 12.65 -19.31
N THR A 146 11.92 13.09 -19.26
CA THR A 146 10.95 12.80 -20.30
C THR A 146 11.58 13.27 -21.60
N SER A 147 12.18 12.36 -22.36
CA SER A 147 12.61 12.64 -23.72
C SER A 147 11.34 12.89 -24.52
N THR A 148 10.94 14.15 -24.61
CA THR A 148 9.94 14.58 -25.58
C THR A 148 10.52 14.27 -26.94
N ASP A 149 9.87 13.32 -27.58
CA ASP A 149 10.07 12.85 -28.93
C ASP A 149 10.22 14.03 -29.90
N GLY A 150 11.44 14.19 -30.41
CA GLY A 150 11.80 15.16 -31.44
C GLY A 150 12.22 14.41 -32.69
N THR A 151 11.26 13.76 -33.34
CA THR A 151 11.40 13.29 -34.72
C THR A 151 11.89 14.43 -35.60
N ILE A 152 13.15 14.38 -36.04
CA ILE A 152 13.54 14.89 -37.35
C ILE A 152 14.48 13.86 -37.99
N ALA A 153 13.87 12.99 -38.78
CA ALA A 153 14.56 12.36 -39.88
C ALA A 153 15.05 13.46 -40.84
N SER A 154 16.33 13.44 -41.21
CA SER A 154 16.80 13.45 -42.60
C SER A 154 18.32 13.50 -42.61
N GLY A 155 18.90 12.38 -43.04
CA GLY A 155 20.23 12.37 -43.64
C GLY A 155 20.14 12.73 -45.12
N GLN A 156 21.31 13.10 -45.64
CA GLN A 156 21.64 13.55 -47.01
C GLN A 156 21.51 15.05 -47.27
#